data_AF-A0AAE9NPK8-F1
#
_entry.id   AF-A0AAE9NPK8-F1
#
_cell.length_a   1.000
_cell.length_b   1.000
_cell.length_c   1.000
_cell.angle_alpha   90.00
_cell.angle_beta   90.00
_cell.angle_gamma   90.00
#
_symmetry.space_group_name_H-M   'P 1'
#
loop_
_entity.id
_entity.type
_entity.pdbx_description
1 polymer ?
#
loop_
_entity_poly.entity_id
_entity_poly.type
_entity_poly.pdbx_seq_one_letter_code
_entity_poly.pdbx_strand_id
1 'polypeptide(L)'
;MNTAEDFNRLYTDVSRNIQQTLADIAKLNVENEDGKQHMNAMTEKLQTLQDNFNQKLSYLEKHAEWDKFTLAFFGETNAGKSTIIESLRILFDEESRRQLLQKNHNDLDKAEQELRETLEQLRSNLGEVYSDVVSKITDISFSVMRLTQIIDNESTLRLKIESEESKARQQLEQNESQSRLNILQRKTSAKARLTLFMAAIAGLAVGSGAVTLVNMLAGQ
;
A
#
# COMPACT_ATOMS: atom_id res chain seq x y z
N MET A 1 0.08 47.81 -36.41
CA MET A 1 -1.15 48.19 -37.14
C MET A 1 -1.83 46.91 -37.54
N ASN A 2 -3.09 46.72 -37.17
CA ASN A 2 -3.81 45.47 -37.37
C ASN A 2 -4.39 45.47 -38.79
N THR A 3 -3.91 44.56 -39.65
CA THR A 3 -4.28 44.47 -41.07
C THR A 3 -5.81 44.34 -41.27
N ALA A 4 -6.52 43.75 -40.31
CA ALA A 4 -7.98 43.66 -40.31
C ALA A 4 -8.68 45.02 -40.12
N GLU A 5 -8.11 45.92 -39.33
CA GLU A 5 -8.66 47.27 -39.10
C GLU A 5 -8.52 48.14 -40.35
N ASP A 6 -7.40 48.05 -41.06
CA ASP A 6 -7.18 48.79 -42.31
C ASP A 6 -8.06 48.27 -43.46
N PHE A 7 -8.30 46.95 -43.52
CA PHE A 7 -9.22 46.34 -44.49
C PHE A 7 -10.68 46.74 -44.22
N ASN A 8 -11.14 46.67 -42.97
CA ASN A 8 -12.49 47.09 -42.59
C ASN A 8 -12.73 48.58 -42.86
N ARG A 9 -11.70 49.43 -42.69
CA ARG A 9 -11.77 50.86 -43.06
C ARG A 9 -12.02 51.05 -44.56
N LEU A 10 -11.28 50.35 -45.42
CA LEU A 10 -11.44 50.45 -46.87
C LEU A 10 -12.86 50.10 -47.32
N TYR A 11 -13.43 49.01 -46.79
CA TYR A 11 -14.80 48.59 -47.12
C TYR A 11 -15.86 49.56 -46.60
N THR A 12 -15.66 50.08 -45.38
CA THR A 12 -16.54 51.10 -44.81
C THR A 12 -16.54 52.38 -45.64
N ASP A 13 -15.37 52.78 -46.16
CA ASP A 13 -15.23 53.96 -47.01
C ASP A 13 -15.91 53.78 -48.37
N VAL A 14 -15.79 52.61 -48.99
CA VAL A 14 -16.50 52.29 -50.24
C VAL A 14 -18.02 52.31 -50.03
N SER A 15 -18.53 51.70 -48.95
CA SER A 15 -19.97 51.71 -48.63
C SER A 15 -20.48 53.13 -48.39
N ARG A 16 -19.71 53.96 -47.67
CA ARG A 16 -20.03 55.38 -47.44
C ARG A 16 -20.06 56.18 -48.75
N ASN A 17 -19.11 55.96 -49.65
CA ASN A 17 -19.07 56.65 -50.95
C ASN A 17 -20.27 56.29 -51.85
N ILE A 18 -20.71 55.03 -51.84
CA ILE A 18 -21.91 54.60 -52.58
C ILE A 18 -23.17 55.24 -51.97
N GLN A 19 -23.28 55.28 -50.64
CA GLN A 19 -24.38 55.98 -49.95
C GLN A 19 -24.42 57.48 -50.27
N GLN A 20 -23.26 58.13 -50.26
CA GLN A 20 -23.15 59.55 -50.56
C GLN A 20 -23.57 59.83 -52.02
N THR A 21 -23.10 59.02 -52.97
CA THR A 21 -23.48 59.14 -54.39
C THR A 21 -25.00 58.96 -54.58
N LEU A 22 -25.61 57.99 -53.90
CA LEU A 22 -27.07 57.79 -53.92
C LEU A 22 -27.82 59.01 -53.36
N ALA A 23 -27.35 59.56 -52.24
CA ALA A 23 -27.94 60.75 -51.63
C ALA A 23 -27.80 62.00 -52.53
N ASP A 24 -26.70 62.11 -53.27
CA ASP A 24 -26.46 63.23 -54.17
C ASP A 24 -27.32 63.11 -55.44
N ILE A 25 -27.51 61.91 -55.98
CA ILE A 25 -28.44 61.65 -57.09
C ILE A 25 -29.88 61.95 -56.67
N ALA A 26 -30.28 61.58 -55.45
CA ALA A 26 -31.61 61.87 -54.92
C ALA A 26 -31.91 63.37 -54.75
N LYS A 27 -30.88 64.23 -54.67
CA LYS A 27 -31.02 65.69 -54.59
C LYS A 27 -31.11 66.38 -55.95
N LEU A 28 -30.77 65.69 -57.05
CA LEU A 28 -30.85 66.25 -58.39
C LEU A 28 -32.32 66.39 -58.80
N ASN A 29 -32.79 67.62 -59.01
CA ASN A 29 -34.15 67.86 -59.47
C ASN A 29 -34.18 67.92 -61.00
N VAL A 30 -34.73 66.90 -61.65
CA VAL A 30 -34.81 66.80 -63.11
C VAL A 30 -36.25 66.99 -63.56
N GLU A 31 -36.51 68.06 -64.31
CA GLU A 31 -37.87 68.44 -64.72
C GLU A 31 -38.35 67.69 -65.98
N ASN A 32 -37.44 67.25 -66.85
CA ASN A 32 -37.73 66.48 -68.08
C ASN A 32 -38.01 64.98 -67.77
N GLU A 33 -39.03 64.43 -68.42
CA GLU A 33 -39.51 63.05 -68.30
C GLU A 33 -38.44 61.99 -68.65
N ASP A 34 -37.66 62.19 -69.72
CA ASP A 34 -36.54 61.30 -70.09
C ASP A 34 -35.43 61.31 -69.02
N GLY A 35 -35.17 62.47 -68.44
CA GLY A 35 -34.17 62.63 -67.38
C GLY A 35 -34.60 61.96 -66.07
N LYS A 36 -35.89 61.98 -65.74
CA LYS A 36 -36.44 61.22 -64.60
C LYS A 36 -36.31 59.72 -64.79
N GLN A 37 -36.57 59.20 -66.00
CA GLN A 37 -36.39 57.78 -66.28
C GLN A 37 -34.93 57.34 -66.13
N HIS A 38 -33.98 58.10 -66.67
CA HIS A 38 -32.56 57.79 -66.52
C HIS A 38 -32.07 57.87 -65.06
N MET A 39 -32.54 58.85 -64.29
CA MET A 39 -32.22 59.00 -62.88
C MET A 39 -32.76 57.82 -62.05
N ASN A 40 -34.00 57.39 -62.29
CA ASN A 40 -34.57 56.22 -61.63
C ASN A 40 -33.79 54.95 -61.95
N ALA A 41 -33.41 54.74 -63.21
CA ALA A 41 -32.63 53.59 -63.63
C ALA A 41 -31.20 53.59 -63.02
N MET A 42 -30.56 54.76 -62.87
CA MET A 42 -29.27 54.87 -62.17
C MET A 42 -29.41 54.58 -60.67
N THR A 43 -30.45 55.12 -60.04
CA THR A 43 -30.72 54.91 -58.61
C THR A 43 -30.96 53.43 -58.33
N GLU A 44 -31.78 52.76 -59.13
CA GLU A 44 -32.07 51.32 -58.99
C GLU A 44 -30.80 50.46 -59.15
N LYS A 45 -29.95 50.78 -60.14
CA LYS A 45 -28.66 50.09 -60.33
C LYS A 45 -27.71 50.29 -59.15
N LEU A 46 -27.62 51.52 -58.62
CA LEU A 46 -26.77 51.83 -57.47
C LEU A 46 -27.28 51.18 -56.18
N GLN A 47 -28.60 51.14 -55.98
CA GLN A 47 -29.23 50.44 -54.85
C GLN A 47 -28.90 48.94 -54.90
N THR A 48 -29.07 48.32 -56.07
CA THR A 48 -28.77 46.90 -56.28
C THR A 48 -27.29 46.60 -56.05
N LEU A 49 -26.40 47.50 -56.48
CA LEU A 49 -24.96 47.39 -56.25
C LEU A 49 -24.63 47.48 -54.75
N GLN A 50 -25.23 48.43 -54.04
CA GLN A 50 -25.06 48.62 -52.61
C GLN A 50 -25.49 47.38 -51.82
N ASP A 51 -26.66 46.84 -52.13
CA ASP A 51 -27.21 45.67 -51.45
C ASP A 51 -26.31 44.44 -51.66
N ASN A 52 -25.88 44.20 -52.91
CA ASN A 52 -24.94 43.13 -53.23
C ASN A 52 -23.58 43.29 -52.53
N PHE A 53 -23.07 44.53 -52.47
CA PHE A 53 -21.79 44.82 -51.83
C PHE A 53 -21.86 44.57 -50.33
N ASN A 54 -22.90 45.06 -49.65
CA ASN A 54 -23.12 44.86 -48.23
C ASN A 54 -23.31 43.37 -47.88
N GLN A 55 -24.04 42.62 -48.70
CA GLN A 55 -24.24 41.18 -48.51
C GLN A 55 -22.91 40.41 -48.61
N LYS A 56 -22.09 40.71 -49.63
CA LYS A 56 -20.77 40.09 -49.80
C LYS A 56 -19.83 40.44 -48.65
N LEU A 57 -19.84 41.70 -48.20
CA LEU A 57 -19.02 42.14 -47.08
C LEU A 57 -19.39 41.38 -45.79
N SER A 58 -20.69 41.28 -45.47
CA SER A 58 -21.14 40.53 -44.29
C SER A 58 -20.80 39.04 -44.36
N TYR A 59 -20.82 38.45 -45.57
CA TYR A 59 -20.38 37.07 -45.78
C TYR A 59 -18.88 36.91 -45.50
N LEU A 60 -18.04 37.81 -46.02
CA LEU A 60 -16.60 37.82 -45.80
C LEU A 60 -16.24 38.04 -44.33
N GLU A 61 -16.90 38.96 -43.63
CA GLU A 61 -16.70 39.19 -42.19
C GLU A 61 -17.01 37.94 -41.35
N LYS A 62 -18.04 37.17 -41.72
CA LYS A 62 -18.46 35.98 -40.98
C LYS A 62 -17.63 34.73 -41.29
N HIS A 63 -17.03 34.64 -42.46
CA HIS A 63 -16.46 33.38 -42.97
C HIS A 63 -14.97 33.43 -43.29
N ALA A 64 -14.32 34.60 -43.31
CA ALA A 64 -12.88 34.69 -43.51
C ALA A 64 -12.16 34.80 -42.16
N GLU A 65 -11.28 33.84 -41.86
CA GLU A 65 -10.30 33.95 -40.76
C GLU A 65 -9.15 34.88 -41.20
N TRP A 66 -9.34 36.19 -41.04
CA TRP A 66 -8.33 37.20 -41.38
C TRP A 66 -7.10 37.21 -40.45
N ASP A 67 -7.15 36.46 -39.35
CA ASP A 67 -6.11 36.48 -38.30
C ASP A 67 -4.94 35.53 -38.59
N LYS A 68 -5.14 34.53 -39.47
CA LYS A 68 -4.12 33.50 -39.73
C LYS A 68 -3.70 33.45 -41.19
N PHE A 69 -2.47 33.90 -41.44
CA PHE A 69 -1.80 33.66 -42.72
C PHE A 69 -1.49 32.17 -42.87
N THR A 70 -2.29 31.49 -43.71
CA THR A 70 -2.15 30.05 -43.95
C THR A 70 -1.35 29.80 -45.22
N LEU A 71 -0.20 29.14 -45.10
CA LEU A 71 0.63 28.73 -46.22
C LEU A 71 0.57 27.21 -46.39
N ALA A 72 0.10 26.75 -47.54
CA ALA A 72 0.04 25.34 -47.88
C ALA A 72 1.16 24.98 -48.88
N PHE A 73 1.95 23.94 -48.55
CA PHE A 73 3.04 23.45 -49.40
C PHE A 73 2.62 22.18 -50.13
N PHE A 74 2.62 22.21 -51.46
CA PHE A 74 2.32 21.07 -52.33
C PHE A 74 3.55 20.65 -53.14
N GLY A 75 3.67 19.35 -53.43
CA GLY A 75 4.74 18.79 -54.26
C GLY A 75 4.98 17.30 -53.98
N GLU A 76 5.84 16.64 -54.75
CA GLU A 76 6.21 15.23 -54.56
C GLU A 76 7.14 15.01 -53.36
N THR A 77 7.27 13.76 -52.89
CA THR A 77 8.24 13.40 -51.85
C THR A 77 9.64 13.83 -52.28
N ASN A 78 10.44 14.35 -51.34
CA ASN A 78 11.80 14.84 -51.60
C ASN A 78 11.93 16.13 -52.44
N ALA A 79 10.83 16.84 -52.74
CA ALA A 79 10.87 18.15 -53.40
C ALA A 79 11.36 19.31 -52.48
N GLY A 80 11.89 19.01 -51.28
CA GLY A 80 12.38 20.03 -50.35
C GLY A 80 11.32 20.75 -49.51
N LYS A 81 10.05 20.32 -49.53
CA LYS A 81 8.97 20.93 -48.71
C LYS A 81 9.33 21.05 -47.23
N SER A 82 9.86 19.98 -46.64
CA SER A 82 10.28 19.98 -45.23
C SER A 82 11.40 20.99 -44.96
N THR A 83 12.35 21.13 -45.89
CA THR A 83 13.45 22.10 -45.78
C THR A 83 12.92 23.53 -45.78
N ILE A 84 11.97 23.87 -46.65
CA ILE A 84 11.39 25.22 -46.70
C ILE A 84 10.61 25.51 -45.42
N ILE A 85 9.81 24.56 -44.94
CA ILE A 85 9.07 24.70 -43.68
C ILE A 85 10.05 24.98 -42.53
N GLU A 86 11.14 24.21 -42.45
CA GLU A 86 12.13 24.38 -41.38
C GLU A 86 12.91 25.70 -41.50
N SER A 87 13.29 26.10 -42.71
CA SER A 87 13.90 27.42 -42.94
C SER A 87 13.01 28.57 -42.49
N LEU A 88 11.70 28.49 -42.75
CA LEU A 88 10.74 29.50 -42.29
C LEU A 88 10.62 29.49 -40.76
N ARG A 89 10.59 28.32 -40.12
CA ARG A 89 10.59 28.22 -38.66
C ARG A 89 11.82 28.86 -38.02
N ILE A 90 13.00 28.64 -38.60
CA ILE A 90 14.26 29.26 -38.15
C ILE A 90 14.20 30.78 -38.37
N LEU A 91 13.79 31.22 -39.56
CA LEU A 91 13.76 32.63 -39.93
C LEU A 91 12.83 33.46 -39.04
N PHE A 92 11.65 32.91 -38.71
CA PHE A 92 10.65 33.57 -37.86
C PHE A 92 10.82 33.29 -36.37
N ASP A 93 11.91 32.59 -36.00
CA ASP A 93 12.30 32.29 -34.64
C ASP A 93 11.24 31.57 -33.78
N GLU A 94 10.15 31.02 -34.36
CA GLU A 94 9.01 30.29 -33.75
C GLU A 94 9.01 30.18 -32.20
N GLU A 95 9.01 31.33 -31.50
CA GLU A 95 9.37 31.38 -30.08
C GLU A 95 8.36 30.62 -29.22
N SER A 96 7.09 30.71 -29.59
CA SER A 96 5.98 30.02 -28.92
C SER A 96 6.18 28.50 -28.89
N ARG A 97 6.69 27.90 -29.99
CA ARG A 97 7.00 26.48 -30.04
C ARG A 97 8.21 26.14 -29.16
N ARG A 98 9.25 26.97 -29.17
CA ARG A 98 10.42 26.78 -28.30
C ARG A 98 10.04 26.82 -26.82
N GLN A 99 9.25 27.82 -26.42
CA GLN A 99 8.73 27.94 -25.06
C GLN A 99 7.87 26.75 -24.68
N LEU A 100 6.99 26.27 -25.59
CA LEU A 100 6.19 25.08 -25.36
C LEU A 100 7.05 23.83 -25.14
N LEU A 101 8.07 23.62 -25.98
CA LEU A 101 8.98 22.49 -25.84
C LEU A 101 9.78 22.56 -24.53
N GLN A 102 10.29 23.75 -24.19
CA GLN A 102 11.01 23.94 -22.94
C GLN A 102 10.12 23.71 -21.72
N LYS A 103 8.87 24.19 -21.76
CA LYS A 103 7.89 23.94 -20.71
C LYS A 103 7.60 22.44 -20.57
N ASN A 104 7.33 21.75 -21.67
CA ASN A 104 7.08 20.31 -21.65
C ASN A 104 8.28 19.53 -21.09
N HIS A 105 9.51 19.95 -21.41
CA HIS A 105 10.72 19.34 -20.86
C HIS A 105 10.81 19.54 -19.34
N ASN A 106 10.61 20.78 -18.87
CA ASN A 106 10.63 21.09 -17.44
C ASN A 106 9.52 20.35 -16.66
N ASP A 107 8.33 20.22 -17.25
CA ASP A 107 7.22 19.50 -16.64
C ASP A 107 7.51 17.99 -16.55
N LEU A 108 8.18 17.42 -17.56
CA LEU A 108 8.65 16.03 -17.54
C LEU A 108 9.70 15.81 -16.45
N ASP A 109 10.70 16.70 -16.34
CA ASP A 109 11.77 16.60 -15.33
C ASP A 109 11.21 16.65 -13.90
N LYS A 110 10.23 17.54 -13.65
CA LYS A 110 9.54 17.62 -12.36
C LYS A 110 8.80 16.32 -12.03
N ALA A 111 8.05 15.79 -12.98
CA ALA A 111 7.32 14.54 -12.78
C ALA A 111 8.27 13.37 -12.48
N GLU A 112 9.43 13.33 -13.14
CA GLU A 112 10.46 12.32 -12.85
C GLU A 112 11.02 12.49 -11.43
N GLN A 113 11.28 13.72 -11.00
CA GLN A 113 11.79 14.00 -9.66
C GLN A 113 10.78 13.60 -8.57
N GLU A 114 9.52 13.99 -8.70
CA GLU A 114 8.45 13.63 -7.76
C GLU A 114 8.28 12.11 -7.63
N LEU A 115 8.37 11.39 -8.77
CA LEU A 115 8.31 9.93 -8.77
C LEU A 115 9.50 9.32 -8.03
N ARG A 116 10.72 9.83 -8.25
CA ARG A 116 11.92 9.37 -7.54
C ARG A 116 11.80 9.58 -6.03
N GLU A 117 11.35 10.75 -5.61
CA GLU A 117 11.15 11.05 -4.19
C GLU A 117 10.12 10.11 -3.55
N THR A 118 9.01 9.85 -4.26
CA THR A 118 7.96 8.92 -3.81
C THR A 118 8.49 7.48 -3.70
N LEU A 119 9.33 7.04 -4.65
CA LEU A 119 9.94 5.71 -4.63
C LEU A 119 10.91 5.54 -3.47
N GLU A 120 11.72 6.55 -3.15
CA GLU A 120 12.63 6.51 -2.01
C GLU A 120 11.85 6.48 -0.68
N GLN A 121 10.78 7.27 -0.55
CA GLN A 121 9.90 7.22 0.62
C GLN A 121 9.24 5.84 0.78
N LEU A 122 8.71 5.27 -0.30
CA LEU A 122 8.09 3.95 -0.28
C LEU A 122 9.09 2.88 0.15
N ARG A 123 10.32 2.94 -0.38
CA ARG A 123 11.41 2.03 -0.02
C ARG A 123 11.76 2.15 1.47
N SER A 124 11.85 3.38 1.99
CA SER A 124 12.10 3.61 3.42
C SER A 124 11.00 3.00 4.29
N ASN A 125 9.74 3.30 3.97
CA ASN A 125 8.58 2.80 4.72
C ASN A 125 8.51 1.26 4.71
N LEU A 126 8.80 0.63 3.56
CA LEU A 126 8.88 -0.83 3.47
C LEU A 126 10.01 -1.40 4.33
N GLY A 127 11.16 -0.72 4.38
CA GLY A 127 12.27 -1.09 5.24
C GLY A 127 11.91 -1.05 6.72
N GLU A 128 11.19 -0.01 7.15
CA GLU A 128 10.71 0.14 8.52
C GLU A 128 9.72 -0.97 8.91
N VAL A 129 8.73 -1.22 8.06
CA VAL A 129 7.75 -2.31 8.28
C VAL A 129 8.45 -3.68 8.33
N TYR A 130 9.41 -3.93 7.45
CA TYR A 130 10.17 -5.19 7.46
C TYR A 130 10.95 -5.35 8.77
N SER A 131 11.62 -4.30 9.23
CA SER A 131 12.37 -4.30 10.48
C SER A 131 11.46 -4.56 11.69
N ASP A 132 10.29 -3.93 11.75
CA ASP A 132 9.30 -4.15 12.82
C ASP A 132 8.82 -5.61 12.85
N VAL A 133 8.51 -6.18 11.68
CA VAL A 133 8.09 -7.59 11.56
C VAL A 133 9.19 -8.54 12.04
N VAL A 134 10.44 -8.31 11.62
CA VAL A 134 11.59 -9.13 12.04
C VAL A 134 11.81 -9.04 13.56
N SER A 135 11.68 -7.84 14.15
CA SER A 135 11.78 -7.65 15.59
C SER A 135 10.72 -8.46 16.34
N LYS A 136 9.46 -8.34 15.93
CA LYS A 136 8.33 -9.07 16.55
C LYS A 136 8.48 -10.58 16.45
N ILE A 137 8.92 -11.10 15.29
CA ILE A 137 9.19 -12.54 15.12
C ILE A 137 10.31 -13.01 16.04
N THR A 138 11.35 -12.18 16.23
CA THR A 138 12.46 -12.48 17.12
C THR A 138 12.00 -12.54 18.58
N ASP A 139 11.18 -11.59 19.01
CA ASP A 139 10.62 -11.55 20.37
C ASP A 139 9.71 -12.75 20.67
N ILE A 140 8.88 -13.15 19.69
CA ILE A 140 8.05 -14.35 19.78
C ILE A 140 8.94 -15.59 19.90
N SER A 141 9.97 -15.70 19.07
CA SER A 141 10.89 -16.84 19.09
C SER A 141 11.60 -16.98 20.44
N PHE A 142 12.05 -15.87 21.02
CA PHE A 142 12.64 -15.86 22.37
C PHE A 142 11.62 -16.28 23.44
N SER A 143 10.37 -15.83 23.32
CA SER A 143 9.30 -16.20 24.23
C SER A 143 8.97 -17.70 24.15
N VAL A 144 8.95 -18.28 22.94
CA VAL A 144 8.80 -19.72 22.73
C VAL A 144 9.96 -20.49 23.36
N MET A 145 11.20 -20.06 23.16
CA MET A 145 12.37 -20.71 23.79
C MET A 145 12.26 -20.72 25.32
N ARG A 146 11.84 -19.60 25.94
CA ARG A 146 11.64 -19.54 27.39
C ARG A 146 10.55 -20.48 27.87
N LEU A 147 9.42 -20.56 27.16
CA LEU A 147 8.34 -21.49 27.50
C LEU A 147 8.81 -22.94 27.42
N THR A 148 9.55 -23.31 26.38
CA THR A 148 10.13 -24.66 26.25
C THR A 148 11.03 -25.00 27.43
N GLN A 149 11.87 -24.06 27.89
CA GLN A 149 12.72 -24.26 29.07
C GLN A 149 11.92 -24.43 30.37
N ILE A 150 10.84 -23.66 30.54
CA ILE A 150 9.96 -23.78 31.71
C ILE A 150 9.31 -25.17 31.74
N ILE A 151 8.77 -25.62 30.60
CA ILE A 151 8.13 -26.94 30.47
C ILE A 151 9.13 -28.06 30.76
N ASP A 152 10.36 -27.96 30.24
CA ASP A 152 11.41 -28.96 30.47
C ASP A 152 11.80 -29.04 31.96
N ASN A 153 11.99 -27.88 32.61
CA ASN A 153 12.27 -27.82 34.05
C ASN A 153 11.12 -28.38 34.89
N GLU A 154 9.87 -28.06 34.57
CA GLU A 154 8.70 -28.59 35.26
C GLU A 154 8.62 -30.11 35.12
N SER A 155 8.84 -30.64 33.91
CA SER A 155 8.85 -32.08 33.67
C SER A 155 9.94 -32.79 34.48
N THR A 156 11.13 -32.18 34.57
CA THR A 156 12.26 -32.70 35.36
C THR A 156 11.97 -32.67 36.86
N LEU A 157 11.38 -31.59 37.36
CA LEU A 157 10.93 -31.46 38.75
C LEU A 157 9.89 -32.52 39.11
N ARG A 158 8.91 -32.75 38.23
CA ARG A 158 7.85 -33.75 38.44
C ARG A 158 8.43 -35.16 38.55
N LEU A 159 9.35 -35.52 37.65
CA LEU A 159 10.05 -36.82 37.71
C LEU A 159 10.86 -36.99 39.00
N LYS A 160 11.50 -35.91 39.48
CA LYS A 160 12.26 -35.94 40.73
C LYS A 160 11.37 -36.18 41.94
N ILE A 161 10.25 -35.46 42.04
CA ILE A 161 9.28 -35.63 43.14
C ILE A 161 8.72 -37.06 43.15
N GLU A 162 8.33 -37.59 41.99
CA GLU A 162 7.82 -38.97 41.88
C GLU A 162 8.87 -40.01 42.29
N SER A 163 10.15 -39.79 41.94
CA SER A 163 11.26 -40.64 42.38
C SER A 163 11.50 -40.56 43.89
N GLU A 164 11.38 -39.38 44.49
CA GLU A 164 11.54 -39.20 45.93
C GLU A 164 10.37 -39.83 46.71
N GLU A 165 9.13 -39.65 46.26
CA GLU A 165 7.96 -40.29 46.85
C GLU A 165 8.03 -41.82 46.79
N SER A 166 8.40 -42.38 45.63
CA SER A 166 8.52 -43.83 45.47
C SER A 166 9.60 -44.41 46.41
N LYS A 167 10.76 -43.73 46.54
CA LYS A 167 11.80 -44.11 47.51
C LYS A 167 11.30 -44.03 48.95
N ALA A 168 10.57 -42.98 49.32
CA ALA A 168 10.05 -42.81 50.67
C ALA A 168 9.03 -43.90 51.04
N ARG A 169 8.13 -44.24 50.11
CA ARG A 169 7.18 -45.35 50.29
C ARG A 169 7.89 -46.68 50.48
N GLN A 170 8.90 -46.98 49.66
CA GLN A 170 9.68 -48.21 49.78
C GLN A 170 10.40 -48.31 51.14
N GLN A 171 10.97 -47.21 51.64
CA GLN A 171 11.60 -47.17 52.95
C GLN A 171 10.59 -47.39 54.08
N LEU A 172 9.39 -46.80 53.99
CA LEU A 172 8.34 -47.00 54.98
C LEU A 172 7.90 -48.47 55.03
N GLU A 173 7.65 -49.08 53.86
CA GLU A 173 7.28 -50.49 53.75
C GLU A 173 8.37 -51.41 54.34
N GLN A 174 9.64 -51.11 54.07
CA GLN A 174 10.78 -51.83 54.66
C GLN A 174 10.82 -51.67 56.19
N ASN A 175 10.66 -50.46 56.70
CA ASN A 175 10.68 -50.16 58.14
C ASN A 175 9.51 -50.84 58.88
N GLU A 176 8.30 -50.81 58.31
CA GLU A 176 7.15 -51.53 58.86
C GLU A 176 7.38 -53.04 58.87
N SER A 177 7.88 -53.59 57.76
CA SER A 177 8.19 -55.02 57.65
C SER A 177 9.21 -55.45 58.70
N GLN A 178 10.27 -54.67 58.88
CA GLN A 178 11.29 -54.92 59.90
C GLN A 178 10.73 -54.81 61.33
N SER A 179 9.88 -53.82 61.58
CA SER A 179 9.22 -53.64 62.88
C SER A 179 8.29 -54.81 63.21
N ARG A 180 7.52 -55.31 62.23
CA ARG A 180 6.67 -56.50 62.38
C ARG A 180 7.50 -57.74 62.71
N LEU A 181 8.63 -57.94 62.02
CA LEU A 181 9.58 -59.02 62.34
C LEU A 181 10.07 -58.94 63.79
N ASN A 182 10.49 -57.76 64.23
CA ASN A 182 10.97 -57.56 65.60
C ASN A 182 9.88 -57.86 66.65
N ILE A 183 8.63 -57.46 66.40
CA ILE A 183 7.49 -57.74 67.29
C ILE A 183 7.23 -59.26 67.35
N LEU A 184 7.24 -59.94 66.19
CA LEU A 184 7.05 -61.39 66.13
C LEU A 184 8.16 -62.12 66.91
N GLN A 185 9.41 -61.73 66.72
CA GLN A 185 10.56 -62.28 67.47
C GLN A 185 10.45 -62.06 68.98
N ARG A 186 9.98 -60.87 69.41
CA ARG A 186 9.72 -60.61 70.84
C ARG A 186 8.58 -61.45 71.39
N LYS A 187 7.49 -61.64 70.63
CA LYS A 187 6.37 -62.50 71.06
C LYS A 187 6.77 -63.98 71.14
N THR A 188 7.56 -64.49 70.19
CA THR A 188 8.05 -65.87 70.22
C THR A 188 9.02 -66.10 71.38
N SER A 189 9.96 -65.18 71.61
CA SER A 189 10.90 -65.27 72.74
C SER A 189 10.21 -65.09 74.10
N ALA A 190 9.21 -64.21 74.21
CA ALA A 190 8.41 -64.06 75.43
C ALA A 190 7.57 -65.31 75.73
N LYS A 191 6.91 -65.90 74.71
CA LYS A 191 6.23 -67.19 74.86
C LYS A 191 7.21 -68.30 75.25
N ALA A 192 8.37 -68.40 74.59
CA ALA A 192 9.39 -69.39 74.92
C ALA A 192 9.89 -69.25 76.36
N ARG A 193 10.13 -68.01 76.83
CA ARG A 193 10.50 -67.73 78.23
C ARG A 193 9.39 -68.09 79.21
N LEU A 194 8.14 -67.75 78.92
CA LEU A 194 7.00 -68.11 79.77
C LEU A 194 6.83 -69.63 79.86
N THR A 195 6.93 -70.35 78.74
CA THR A 195 6.87 -71.82 78.72
C THR A 195 8.00 -72.44 79.52
N LEU A 196 9.23 -71.94 79.40
CA LEU A 196 10.36 -72.39 80.22
C LEU A 196 10.16 -72.08 81.71
N PHE A 197 9.62 -70.90 82.05
CA PHE A 197 9.34 -70.54 83.44
C PHE A 197 8.23 -71.41 84.05
N MET A 198 7.16 -71.68 83.29
CA MET A 198 6.10 -72.60 83.71
C MET A 198 6.60 -74.04 83.84
N ALA A 199 7.48 -74.50 82.94
CA ALA A 199 8.14 -75.80 83.08
C ALA A 199 9.04 -75.85 84.34
N ALA A 200 9.73 -74.77 84.68
CA ALA A 200 10.51 -74.67 85.91
C ALA A 200 9.63 -74.67 87.17
N ILE A 201 8.46 -74.01 87.16
CA ILE A 201 7.48 -74.06 88.26
C ILE A 201 6.87 -75.45 88.38
N ALA A 202 6.52 -76.11 87.27
CA ALA A 202 6.09 -77.50 87.29
C ALA A 202 7.19 -78.42 87.82
N GLY A 203 8.46 -78.15 87.47
CA GLY A 203 9.62 -78.83 88.04
C GLY A 203 9.80 -78.58 89.55
N LEU A 204 9.49 -77.39 90.05
CA LEU A 204 9.55 -77.05 91.49
C LEU A 204 8.35 -77.61 92.28
N ALA A 205 7.15 -77.71 91.68
CA ALA A 205 5.98 -78.33 92.29
C ALA A 205 6.11 -79.86 92.38
N VAL A 206 6.83 -80.48 91.44
CA VAL A 206 7.25 -81.90 91.53
C VAL A 206 8.51 -82.04 92.42
N GLY A 207 9.29 -80.96 92.58
CA GLY A 207 10.58 -80.91 93.27
C GLY A 207 10.57 -80.85 94.79
N SER A 208 9.41 -80.95 95.45
CA SER A 208 9.33 -81.15 96.92
C SER A 208 8.78 -82.54 97.31
N GLY A 209 8.75 -83.48 96.37
CA GLY A 209 8.31 -84.86 96.60
C GLY A 209 9.24 -85.98 96.10
N ALA A 210 10.34 -85.69 95.40
CA ALA A 210 11.20 -86.76 94.86
C ALA A 210 12.68 -86.38 94.81
N VAL A 211 13.31 -86.28 95.98
CA VAL A 211 14.78 -86.36 96.19
C VAL A 211 15.28 -87.82 96.00
N THR A 212 14.62 -88.62 95.16
CA THR A 212 14.98 -90.02 94.92
C THR A 212 14.82 -90.36 93.45
N LEU A 213 15.78 -89.92 92.62
CA LEU A 213 16.24 -90.60 91.39
C LEU A 213 17.27 -89.72 90.63
N VAL A 214 18.27 -89.22 91.37
CA VAL A 214 19.57 -88.90 90.76
C VAL A 214 20.42 -90.17 90.91
N ASN A 215 21.03 -90.60 89.80
CA ASN A 215 21.85 -91.81 89.62
C ASN A 215 21.13 -93.14 89.32
N MET A 216 20.60 -93.26 88.11
CA MET A 216 20.81 -94.45 87.27
C MET A 216 20.57 -94.02 85.81
N LEU A 217 21.48 -94.37 84.91
CA LEU A 217 21.56 -94.01 83.47
C LEU A 217 22.42 -92.78 83.11
N ALA A 218 23.54 -92.61 83.81
CA ALA A 218 24.81 -92.31 83.15
C ALA A 218 25.81 -93.39 83.57
N GLY A 219 26.14 -94.30 82.65
CA GLY A 219 27.16 -95.33 82.90
C GLY A 219 27.06 -96.59 82.06
N GLN A 220 27.15 -96.47 80.72
CA GLN A 220 28.08 -97.21 79.84
C GLN A 220 27.93 -96.70 78.41
#